data_AF-A0A843EJU4-F1
#
_entry.id   AF-A0A843EJU4-F1
#
_cell.length_a   1.000
_cell.length_b   1.000
_cell.length_c   1.000
_cell.angle_alpha   90.00
_cell.angle_beta   90.00
_cell.angle_gamma   90.00
#
_symmetry.space_group_name_H-M   'P 1'
#
loop_
_entity.id
_entity.type
_entity.pdbx_description
1 polymer ?
#
loop_
_entity_poly.entity_id
_entity_poly.type
_entity_poly.pdbx_seq_one_letter_code
_entity_poly.pdbx_strand_id
1 'polypeptide(L)' 'MIEEHNQKAVEELVENFSYVYVYFIDGRSYTLTKESKFEFKDGKFRIFDKNVEVNITDIGLIEFSD' A
#
# COMPACT_ATOMS: atom_id res chain seq x y z
N MET A 1 14.59 -4.95 -6.61
CA MET A 1 14.18 -3.70 -7.31
C MET A 1 13.38 -2.83 -6.32
N ILE A 2 13.22 -1.52 -6.54
CA ILE A 2 12.48 -0.63 -5.59
C ILE A 2 11.05 -1.13 -5.35
N GLU A 3 10.37 -1.63 -6.39
CA GLU A 3 9.01 -2.15 -6.31
C GLU A 3 8.91 -3.40 -5.40
N GLU A 4 9.83 -4.35 -5.55
CA GLU A 4 9.88 -5.56 -4.71
C GLU A 4 10.16 -5.22 -3.24
N HIS A 5 11.00 -4.21 -2.98
CA HIS A 5 11.26 -3.72 -1.63
C HIS A 5 10.00 -3.10 -1.02
N ASN A 6 9.30 -2.25 -1.76
CA ASN A 6 8.07 -1.61 -1.30
C ASN A 6 6.93 -2.63 -1.07
N GLN A 7 6.80 -3.62 -1.97
CA GLN A 7 5.85 -4.72 -1.81
C GLN A 7 6.06 -5.42 -0.45
N LYS A 8 7.29 -5.89 -0.20
CA LYS A 8 7.63 -6.62 1.03
C LYS A 8 7.44 -5.78 2.29
N ALA A 9 7.84 -4.50 2.26
CA ALA A 9 7.67 -3.61 3.39
C ALA A 9 6.19 -3.44 3.78
N VAL A 10 5.30 -3.24 2.81
CA VAL A 10 3.86 -3.10 3.09
C VAL A 10 3.23 -4.42 3.52
N GLU A 11 3.63 -5.55 2.92
CA GLU A 11 3.17 -6.88 3.33
C GLU A 11 3.56 -7.18 4.79
N GLU A 12 4.82 -6.94 5.17
CA GLU A 12 5.30 -7.13 6.54
C GLU A 12 4.51 -6.29 7.55
N LEU A 13 4.19 -5.04 7.20
CA LEU A 13 3.40 -4.17 8.06
C LEU A 13 1.96 -4.68 8.19
N VAL A 14 1.33 -5.05 7.09
CA VAL A 14 -0.04 -5.58 7.09
C VAL A 14 -0.13 -6.89 7.91
N GLU A 15 0.90 -7.73 7.92
CA GLU A 15 0.95 -8.95 8.74
C GLU A 15 1.04 -8.67 10.24
N ASN A 16 1.64 -7.55 10.64
CA ASN A 16 1.87 -7.21 12.04
C ASN A 16 0.78 -6.32 12.65
N PHE A 17 0.01 -5.60 11.83
CA PHE A 17 -1.03 -4.68 12.30
C PHE A 17 -2.44 -5.14 11.92
N SER A 18 -3.45 -4.64 12.64
CA SER A 18 -4.87 -4.90 12.29
C SER A 18 -5.23 -4.25 10.96
N TYR A 19 -4.67 -3.07 10.69
CA TYR A 19 -4.72 -2.41 9.41
C TYR A 19 -3.54 -1.45 9.22
N VAL A 20 -3.27 -1.08 7.97
CA VAL A 20 -2.22 -0.14 7.57
C VAL A 20 -2.83 0.96 6.71
N TYR A 21 -2.56 2.23 7.00
CA TYR A 21 -2.96 3.34 6.13
C TYR A 21 -1.86 3.67 5.12
N VAL A 22 -2.19 3.63 3.83
CA VAL A 22 -1.29 4.06 2.76
C VAL A 22 -1.76 5.41 2.22
N TYR A 23 -0.91 6.43 2.36
CA TYR A 23 -1.18 7.79 1.88
C TYR A 23 -0.42 8.08 0.58
N PHE A 24 -1.15 8.59 -0.41
CA PHE A 24 -0.63 9.01 -1.70
C PHE A 24 -0.47 10.53 -1.75
N ILE A 25 0.52 11.03 -2.51
CA ILE A 25 0.77 12.48 -2.67
C ILE A 25 -0.45 13.22 -3.23
N ASP A 26 -1.31 12.56 -4.00
CA ASP A 26 -2.56 13.16 -4.50
C ASP A 26 -3.64 13.34 -3.42
N GLY A 27 -3.33 13.02 -2.16
CA GLY A 27 -4.21 13.17 -1.00
C GLY A 27 -5.16 11.99 -0.79
N ARG A 28 -5.13 10.96 -1.64
CA ARG A 28 -5.90 9.73 -1.39
C ARG A 28 -5.23 8.89 -0.30
N SER A 29 -6.04 8.23 0.50
CA SER A 29 -5.59 7.27 1.50
C SER A 29 -6.39 5.99 1.41
N TYR A 30 -5.73 4.84 1.60
CA TYR A 30 -6.38 3.54 1.63
C TYR A 30 -5.99 2.76 2.87
N THR A 31 -6.98 2.12 3.48
CA THR A 31 -6.77 1.16 4.56
C THR A 31 -6.53 -0.22 3.95
N LEU A 32 -5.39 -0.83 4.27
CA LEU A 32 -5.05 -2.20 3.94
C LEU A 32 -5.20 -3.07 5.18
N THR A 33 -5.65 -4.29 4.98
CA THR A 33 -5.75 -5.33 6.02
C THR A 33 -5.08 -6.60 5.49
N LYS A 34 -4.92 -7.62 6.34
CA LYS A 34 -4.34 -8.92 5.95
C LYS A 34 -5.05 -9.59 4.78
N GLU A 35 -6.33 -9.31 4.62
CA GLU A 35 -7.14 -9.87 3.52
C GLU A 35 -7.01 -9.06 2.23
N SER A 36 -6.44 -7.85 2.29
CA SER A 36 -6.32 -6.96 1.15
C SER A 36 -5.30 -7.48 0.13
N LYS A 37 -5.74 -7.58 -1.13
CA LYS A 37 -4.86 -7.92 -2.24
C LYS A 37 -4.34 -6.65 -2.90
N PHE A 38 -3.02 -6.48 -2.96
CA PHE A 38 -2.38 -5.35 -3.63
C PHE A 38 -1.06 -5.71 -4.32
N GLU A 39 -0.63 -4.89 -5.29
CA GLU A 39 0.63 -5.07 -6.02
C GLU A 39 1.30 -3.73 -6.33
N PHE A 40 2.63 -3.71 -6.17
CA PHE A 40 3.54 -2.67 -6.64
C PHE A 40 4.19 -3.09 -7.96
N LYS A 41 3.78 -2.49 -9.08
CA LYS A 41 4.31 -2.87 -10.41
C LYS A 41 4.10 -1.80 -11.47
N ASP A 42 5.10 -1.62 -12.33
CA ASP A 42 5.13 -0.62 -13.40
C ASP A 42 4.98 0.81 -12.87
N GLY A 43 5.54 1.09 -11.69
CA GLY A 43 5.39 2.37 -10.99
C GLY A 43 3.98 2.63 -10.47
N LYS A 44 3.16 1.58 -10.33
CA LYS A 44 1.76 1.68 -9.88
C LYS A 44 1.49 0.81 -8.67
N PHE A 45 0.57 1.30 -7.84
CA PHE A 45 0.00 0.59 -6.71
C PHE A 45 -1.43 0.19 -7.09
N ARG A 46 -1.71 -1.10 -7.08
CA ARG A 46 -3.02 -1.66 -7.40
C ARG A 46 -3.62 -2.28 -6.15
N ILE A 47 -4.88 -2.02 -5.89
CA ILE A 47 -5.67 -2.73 -4.87
C ILE A 47 -6.79 -3.48 -5.59
N PHE A 48 -6.71 -4.81 -5.60
CA PHE A 48 -7.59 -5.65 -6.40
C PHE A 48 -9.01 -5.70 -5.84
N ASP A 49 -9.17 -5.75 -4.50
CA ASP A 49 -10.50 -5.86 -3.88
C ASP A 49 -11.39 -4.62 -4.09
N LYS A 50 -10.78 -3.49 -4.49
CA LYS A 50 -11.48 -2.23 -4.76
C LYS A 50 -11.44 -1.82 -6.23
N ASN A 51 -10.79 -2.60 -7.11
CA ASN A 51 -10.51 -2.21 -8.50
C ASN A 51 -9.88 -0.81 -8.60
N VAL A 52 -8.94 -0.50 -7.70
CA VAL A 52 -8.25 0.80 -7.63
C VAL A 52 -6.84 0.68 -8.19
N GLU A 53 -6.43 1.65 -9.00
CA GLU A 53 -5.06 1.81 -9.47
C GLU A 53 -4.59 3.25 -9.22
N VAL A 54 -3.39 3.38 -8.66
CA VAL A 54 -2.75 4.67 -8.33
C VAL A 54 -1.31 4.68 -8.84
N ASN A 55 -0.87 5.78 -9.44
CA ASN A 55 0.54 5.95 -9.80
C ASN A 55 1.35 6.25 -8.54
N ILE A 56 2.40 5.48 -8.29
CA ILE A 56 3.32 5.66 -7.16
C ILE A 56 4.38 6.64 -7.63
N THR A 57 4.02 7.92 -7.74
CA THR A 57 5.07 8.94 -7.91
C THR A 57 5.78 9.21 -6.58
N ASP A 58 5.12 8.97 -5.43
CA ASP A 58 5.70 9.01 -4.08
C ASP A 58 4.66 8.50 -3.06
N ILE A 59 4.99 7.50 -2.24
CA ILE A 59 4.21 7.16 -1.04
C ILE A 59 4.76 8.01 0.10
N GLY A 60 3.95 8.92 0.61
CA GLY A 60 4.40 9.97 1.52
C GLY A 60 4.49 9.52 2.98
N LEU A 61 3.63 8.59 3.41
CA LEU A 61 3.59 8.14 4.79
C LEU A 61 2.81 6.81 4.89
N ILE A 62 3.24 5.97 5.84
CA ILE A 62 2.45 4.84 6.33
C ILE A 62 2.23 5.09 7.82
N GLU A 63 0.97 5.27 8.25
CA GLU A 63 0.60 5.41 9.67
C GLU A 63 0.07 4.07 10.21
N PHE A 64 0.45 3.75 11.45
CA PHE A 64 0.09 2.52 12.16
C PHE A 64 -0.73 2.87 13.41
N SER A 65 -1.72 2.04 13.73
CA SER A 65 -2.43 2.09 15.00
C SER A 65 -2.59 0.67 15.56
N ASP A 66 -2.36 0.53 16.87
CA ASP A 66 -2.67 -0.68 17.66
C ASP A 66 -4.19 -0.89 17.84
#